data_AF-A0A7S2J2B0-F1
#
_entry.id   AF-A0A7S2J2B0-F1
#
_cell.length_a   1.000
_cell.length_b   1.000
_cell.length_c   1.000
_cell.angle_alpha   90.00
_cell.angle_beta   90.00
_cell.angle_gamma   90.00
#
_symmetry.space_group_name_H-M   'P 1'
#
loop_
_entity.id
_entity.type
_entity.pdbx_description
1 polymer ?
#
loop_
_entity_poly.entity_id
_entity_poly.type
_entity_poly.pdbx_seq_one_letter_code
_entity_poly.pdbx_strand_id
1 'polypeptide(L)'
;MRYGLAEVVAFHKAHAGEAVGVGLEALKKNKDEIGPYSVRDRIHRTIVRKPGAFGGIEGVDFHIEDCSGCTILICDRTAECFVDGLVNCRVLVGPCSSSTFVRNCDGCTFWVATKQFRTRDCENCTVYLHSHTEPVIETSKDLRLAPFCAEYPG
;
A
#
# COMPACT_ATOMS: atom_id res chain seq x y z
N MET A 1 17.80 3.89 4.95
CA MET A 1 16.93 5.08 4.86
C MET A 1 15.49 4.57 4.89
N ARG A 2 14.62 5.08 5.76
CA ARG A 2 13.25 4.56 5.99
C ARG A 2 12.23 4.98 4.92
N TYR A 3 12.67 5.69 3.88
CA TYR A 3 11.81 6.34 2.89
C TYR A 3 12.04 5.76 1.50
N GLY A 4 10.97 5.61 0.72
CA GLY A 4 11.08 5.23 -0.68
C GLY A 4 11.79 6.33 -1.47
N LEU A 5 12.83 5.97 -2.23
CA LEU A 5 13.60 6.94 -3.04
C LEU A 5 12.70 7.78 -3.96
N ALA A 6 11.66 7.17 -4.54
CA ALA A 6 10.72 7.84 -5.41
C ALA A 6 9.94 8.96 -4.69
N GLU A 7 9.53 8.73 -3.45
CA GLU A 7 8.79 9.72 -2.65
C GLU A 7 9.70 10.83 -2.17
N VAL A 8 10.92 10.49 -1.76
CA VAL A 8 11.93 11.50 -1.41
C VAL A 8 12.23 12.41 -2.60
N VAL A 9 12.35 11.85 -3.80
CA VAL A 9 12.58 12.63 -5.03
C VAL A 9 11.35 13.47 -5.40
N ALA A 10 10.15 12.91 -5.32
CA ALA A 10 8.91 13.66 -5.60
C ALA A 10 8.71 14.80 -4.59
N PHE A 11 8.95 14.52 -3.31
CA PHE A 11 8.92 15.49 -2.23
C PHE A 11 9.94 16.60 -2.42
N HIS A 12 11.19 16.24 -2.76
CA HIS A 12 12.22 17.23 -3.08
C HIS A 12 11.80 18.10 -4.26
N LYS A 13 11.33 17.52 -5.37
CA LYS A 13 10.84 18.31 -6.52
C LYS A 13 9.68 19.24 -6.17
N ALA A 14 8.77 18.82 -5.30
CA ALA A 14 7.63 19.64 -4.91
C ALA A 14 8.00 20.78 -3.94
N HIS A 15 9.01 20.57 -3.08
CA HIS A 15 9.24 21.43 -1.91
C HIS A 15 10.64 22.07 -1.83
N ALA A 16 11.58 21.75 -2.72
CA ALA A 16 12.96 22.28 -2.68
C ALA A 16 13.11 23.69 -3.30
N GLY A 17 12.18 24.12 -4.16
CA GLY A 17 12.29 25.41 -4.86
C GLY A 17 13.59 25.52 -5.68
N GLU A 18 14.24 26.69 -5.67
CA GLU A 18 15.57 26.92 -6.29
C GLU A 18 16.74 26.47 -5.40
N ALA A 19 16.47 25.98 -4.19
CA ALA A 19 17.50 25.57 -3.25
C ALA A 19 17.96 24.12 -3.50
N VAL A 20 19.15 23.79 -2.99
CA VAL A 20 19.74 22.44 -3.10
C VAL A 20 18.94 21.39 -2.29
N GLY A 21 18.06 21.82 -1.36
CA GLY A 21 17.27 20.92 -0.52
C GLY A 21 15.97 21.53 -0.01
N VAL A 22 15.17 20.73 0.68
CA VAL A 22 13.91 21.17 1.31
C VAL A 22 14.23 21.81 2.67
N GLY A 23 13.79 23.05 2.86
CA GLY A 23 13.96 23.75 4.14
C GLY A 23 13.20 23.07 5.29
N LEU A 24 13.65 23.29 6.53
CA LEU A 24 13.11 22.60 7.72
C LEU A 24 11.60 22.83 7.93
N GLU A 25 11.10 24.04 7.64
CA GLU A 25 9.67 24.36 7.79
C GLU A 25 8.80 23.66 6.74
N ALA A 26 9.25 23.61 5.48
CA ALA A 26 8.59 22.85 4.44
C ALA A 26 8.63 21.34 4.72
N LEU A 27 9.75 20.84 5.27
CA LEU A 27 9.86 19.46 5.71
C LEU A 27 8.85 19.14 6.83
N LYS A 28 8.77 19.96 7.88
CA LYS A 28 7.84 19.75 8.99
C LYS A 28 6.38 19.78 8.52
N LYS A 29 6.05 20.71 7.62
CA LYS A 29 4.69 20.88 7.10
C LYS A 29 4.23 19.70 6.25
N ASN A 30 5.13 19.13 5.45
CA ASN A 30 4.77 18.16 4.42
C ASN A 30 5.32 16.75 4.68
N LYS A 31 5.92 16.49 5.86
CA LYS A 31 6.54 15.20 6.23
C LYS A 31 5.64 13.98 6.01
N ASP A 32 4.33 14.15 6.06
CA ASP A 32 3.36 13.07 5.93
C ASP A 32 3.28 12.58 4.47
N GLU A 33 3.67 13.41 3.49
CA GLU A 33 3.81 12.99 2.09
C GLU A 33 4.90 11.94 1.87
N ILE A 34 5.87 11.86 2.77
CA ILE A 34 6.93 10.85 2.76
C ILE A 34 6.73 9.81 3.88
N GLY A 35 5.49 9.61 4.35
CA GLY A 35 5.18 8.61 5.36
C GLY A 35 5.76 7.23 5.02
N PRO A 36 6.63 6.64 5.86
CA PRO A 36 7.29 5.38 5.52
C PRO A 36 6.31 4.20 5.54
N TYR A 37 5.26 4.30 6.37
CA TYR A 37 4.29 3.24 6.67
C TYR A 37 2.87 3.56 6.17
N SER A 38 2.73 4.56 5.32
CA SER A 38 1.44 4.90 4.74
C SER A 38 1.54 5.46 3.34
N VAL A 39 0.54 5.18 2.51
CA VAL A 39 0.33 5.82 1.22
C VAL A 39 -1.08 6.38 1.21
N ARG A 40 -1.20 7.71 1.08
CA ARG A 40 -2.48 8.42 1.11
C ARG A 40 -2.61 9.42 -0.01
N ASP A 41 -3.84 9.67 -0.45
CA ASP A 41 -4.21 10.77 -1.35
C ASP A 41 -3.43 10.79 -2.67
N ARG A 42 -3.23 9.60 -3.26
CA ARG A 42 -2.44 9.46 -4.50
C ARG A 42 -3.35 9.23 -5.71
N ILE A 43 -3.05 9.95 -6.79
CA ILE A 43 -3.77 9.85 -8.06
C ILE A 43 -2.78 9.57 -9.18
N HIS A 44 -3.01 8.51 -9.96
CA HIS A 44 -2.20 8.13 -11.13
C HIS A 44 -0.69 8.03 -10.84
N ARG A 45 -0.34 7.36 -9.74
CA ARG A 45 1.05 7.13 -9.33
C ARG A 45 1.41 5.65 -9.28
N THR A 46 2.70 5.39 -9.50
CA THR A 46 3.32 4.10 -9.17
C THR A 46 4.18 4.29 -7.94
N ILE A 47 3.95 3.48 -6.91
CA ILE A 47 4.62 3.56 -5.61
C ILE A 47 5.14 2.19 -5.27
N VAL A 48 6.41 2.11 -4.87
CA VAL A 48 7.08 0.86 -4.57
C VAL A 48 7.81 0.98 -3.25
N ARG A 49 7.47 0.12 -2.29
CA ARG A 49 8.29 -0.18 -1.11
C ARG A 49 9.09 -1.44 -1.42
N LYS A 50 10.39 -1.27 -1.65
CA LYS A 50 11.32 -2.38 -1.92
C LYS A 50 11.57 -3.20 -0.65
N PRO A 51 12.12 -4.42 -0.75
CA PRO A 51 12.59 -5.15 0.42
C PRO A 51 13.52 -4.29 1.29
N GLY A 52 13.29 -4.28 2.60
CA GLY A 52 14.03 -3.46 3.56
C GLY A 52 13.63 -1.98 3.59
N ALA A 53 12.57 -1.57 2.88
CA ALA A 53 12.07 -0.19 2.90
C ALA A 53 11.68 0.26 4.31
N PHE A 54 11.26 -0.66 5.17
CA PHE A 54 10.93 -0.39 6.57
C PHE A 54 12.15 -0.37 7.50
N GLY A 55 13.37 -0.34 6.95
CA GLY A 55 14.61 -0.28 7.72
C GLY A 55 14.96 -1.58 8.44
N GLY A 56 14.48 -2.72 7.92
CA GLY A 56 14.73 -4.05 8.49
C GLY A 56 13.88 -4.38 9.72
N ILE A 57 12.88 -3.57 10.04
CA ILE A 57 11.91 -3.88 11.10
C ILE A 57 11.04 -5.06 10.63
N GLU A 58 10.92 -6.08 11.48
CA GLU A 58 10.03 -7.21 11.21
C GLU A 58 8.58 -6.84 11.51
N GLY A 59 7.82 -6.54 10.47
CA GLY A 59 6.38 -6.29 10.57
C GLY A 59 6.06 -4.88 11.05
N VAL A 60 5.62 -4.04 10.12
CA VAL A 60 5.04 -2.72 10.41
C VAL A 60 3.57 -2.73 10.07
N ASP A 61 2.79 -1.91 10.78
CA ASP A 61 1.41 -1.63 10.39
C ASP A 61 1.44 -0.67 9.20
N PHE A 62 0.80 -1.06 8.10
CA PHE A 62 0.86 -0.31 6.85
C PHE A 62 -0.52 0.12 6.37
N HIS A 63 -0.63 1.40 6.00
CA HIS A 63 -1.90 2.00 5.58
C HIS A 63 -1.88 2.42 4.11
N ILE A 64 -2.90 2.07 3.35
CA ILE A 64 -3.13 2.55 2.00
C ILE A 64 -4.53 3.14 1.96
N GLU A 65 -4.64 4.46 1.84
CA GLU A 65 -5.91 5.17 2.01
C GLU A 65 -6.16 6.12 0.83
N ASP A 66 -7.40 6.22 0.38
CA ASP A 66 -7.88 7.27 -0.55
C ASP A 66 -7.02 7.46 -1.81
N CYS A 67 -6.70 6.34 -2.48
CA CYS A 67 -5.88 6.34 -3.69
C CYS A 67 -6.71 5.99 -4.94
N SER A 68 -6.44 6.67 -6.06
CA SER A 68 -7.15 6.47 -7.33
C SER A 68 -6.20 6.22 -8.51
N GLY A 69 -6.48 5.20 -9.31
CA GLY A 69 -5.71 4.89 -10.53
C GLY A 69 -4.23 4.61 -10.26
N CYS A 70 -3.88 4.11 -9.07
CA CYS A 70 -2.51 3.91 -8.63
C CYS A 70 -2.05 2.45 -8.76
N THR A 71 -0.75 2.26 -8.92
CA THR A 71 -0.08 0.96 -8.74
C THR A 71 0.78 1.05 -7.48
N ILE A 72 0.45 0.27 -6.46
CA ILE A 72 1.08 0.34 -5.13
C ILE A 72 1.66 -1.04 -4.80
N LEU A 73 2.99 -1.14 -4.75
CA LEU A 73 3.70 -2.40 -4.56
C LEU A 73 4.43 -2.35 -3.21
N ILE A 74 3.91 -3.05 -2.22
CA ILE A 74 4.50 -3.19 -0.89
C ILE A 74 5.28 -4.51 -0.85
N CYS A 75 6.51 -4.49 -1.34
CA CYS A 75 7.39 -5.64 -1.49
C CYS A 75 8.26 -5.86 -0.23
N ASP A 76 7.69 -5.69 0.96
CA ASP A 76 8.37 -5.89 2.25
C ASP A 76 7.38 -6.43 3.29
N ARG A 77 7.88 -6.88 4.44
CA ARG A 77 7.07 -7.55 5.47
C ARG A 77 6.22 -6.55 6.27
N THR A 78 4.93 -6.83 6.39
CA THR A 78 3.99 -6.05 7.23
C THR A 78 3.49 -6.89 8.41
N ALA A 79 3.07 -6.22 9.49
CA ALA A 79 2.37 -6.85 10.61
C ALA A 79 0.88 -6.88 10.31
N GLU A 80 0.27 -5.71 10.22
CA GLU A 80 -1.09 -5.51 9.71
C GLU A 80 -1.08 -4.60 8.48
N CYS A 81 -2.05 -4.78 7.58
CA CYS A 81 -2.22 -3.90 6.44
C CYS A 81 -3.67 -3.47 6.30
N PHE A 82 -3.89 -2.16 6.24
CA PHE A 82 -5.19 -1.53 6.05
C PHE A 82 -5.23 -0.89 4.67
N VAL A 83 -6.21 -1.29 3.87
CA VAL A 83 -6.44 -0.80 2.51
C VAL A 83 -7.86 -0.26 2.43
N ASP A 84 -8.00 1.05 2.27
CA ASP A 84 -9.24 1.78 2.48
C ASP A 84 -9.51 2.80 1.38
N GLY A 85 -10.68 2.75 0.74
CA GLY A 85 -11.11 3.84 -0.15
C GLY A 85 -10.38 3.89 -1.49
N LEU A 86 -9.93 2.75 -2.02
CA LEU A 86 -9.19 2.71 -3.29
C LEU A 86 -10.14 2.61 -4.48
N VAL A 87 -9.82 3.33 -5.55
CA VAL A 87 -10.58 3.28 -6.81
C VAL A 87 -9.64 3.00 -7.98
N ASN A 88 -9.94 1.98 -8.80
CA ASN A 88 -9.17 1.61 -9.99
C ASN A 88 -7.66 1.41 -9.70
N CYS A 89 -7.32 0.85 -8.53
CA CYS A 89 -5.94 0.63 -8.11
C CYS A 89 -5.48 -0.81 -8.31
N ARG A 90 -4.16 -0.98 -8.44
CA ARG A 90 -3.47 -2.27 -8.42
C ARG A 90 -2.55 -2.30 -7.21
N VAL A 91 -2.79 -3.22 -6.28
CA VAL A 91 -2.05 -3.27 -5.02
C VAL A 91 -1.43 -4.64 -4.83
N LEU A 92 -0.14 -4.66 -4.53
CA LEU A 92 0.55 -5.85 -4.04
C LEU A 92 0.96 -5.62 -2.60
N VAL A 93 0.56 -6.53 -1.72
CA VAL A 93 1.01 -6.60 -0.32
C VAL A 93 1.83 -7.87 -0.17
N GLY A 94 3.10 -7.70 0.17
CA GLY A 94 4.00 -8.80 0.54
C GLY A 94 3.52 -9.54 1.79
N PRO A 95 4.32 -10.48 2.33
CA PRO A 95 3.92 -11.27 3.49
C PRO A 95 3.49 -10.42 4.68
N CYS A 96 2.22 -10.56 5.05
CA CYS A 96 1.59 -9.92 6.20
C CYS A 96 1.46 -10.95 7.34
N SER A 97 2.09 -10.68 8.49
CA SER A 97 2.22 -11.64 9.57
C SER A 97 0.98 -11.75 10.48
N SER A 98 0.04 -10.80 10.36
CA SER A 98 -1.28 -10.82 11.00
C SER A 98 -2.37 -10.70 9.93
N SER A 99 -3.02 -9.55 9.82
CA SER A 99 -4.26 -9.39 9.07
C SER A 99 -4.14 -8.35 7.98
N THR A 100 -4.81 -8.60 6.86
CA THR A 100 -5.01 -7.61 5.80
C THR A 100 -6.49 -7.29 5.70
N PHE A 101 -6.83 -6.01 5.81
CA PHE A 101 -8.17 -5.47 5.71
C PHE A 101 -8.30 -4.69 4.41
N VAL A 102 -9.26 -5.07 3.56
CA VAL A 102 -9.59 -4.35 2.32
C VAL A 102 -11.01 -3.82 2.43
N ARG A 103 -11.19 -2.50 2.43
CA ARG A 103 -12.48 -1.87 2.70
C ARG A 103 -12.78 -0.75 1.72
N ASN A 104 -14.05 -0.58 1.36
CA ASN A 104 -14.52 0.55 0.54
C ASN A 104 -13.75 0.68 -0.78
N CYS A 105 -13.44 -0.42 -1.46
CA CYS A 105 -12.63 -0.42 -2.68
C CYS A 105 -13.46 -0.74 -3.92
N ASP A 106 -13.23 -0.03 -5.02
CA ASP A 106 -13.95 -0.22 -6.28
C ASP A 106 -12.98 -0.40 -7.47
N GLY A 107 -13.26 -1.38 -8.34
CA GLY A 107 -12.49 -1.62 -9.56
C GLY A 107 -11.02 -1.97 -9.33
N CYS A 108 -10.66 -2.52 -8.18
CA CYS A 108 -9.28 -2.75 -7.78
C CYS A 108 -8.80 -4.19 -8.01
N THR A 109 -7.49 -4.35 -8.19
CA THR A 109 -6.83 -5.67 -8.20
C THR A 109 -5.81 -5.77 -7.08
N PHE A 110 -5.89 -6.84 -6.29
CA PHE A 110 -5.07 -7.07 -5.12
C PHE A 110 -4.28 -8.37 -5.25
N TRP A 111 -3.00 -8.34 -4.91
CA TRP A 111 -2.19 -9.52 -4.62
C TRP A 111 -1.82 -9.47 -3.15
N VAL A 112 -2.31 -10.42 -2.35
CA VAL A 112 -2.16 -10.38 -0.89
C VAL A 112 -1.72 -11.74 -0.37
N ALA A 113 -0.63 -11.77 0.39
CA ALA A 113 -0.21 -12.92 1.18
C ALA A 113 -0.31 -12.56 2.67
N THR A 114 -1.23 -13.19 3.41
CA THR A 114 -1.56 -12.80 4.78
C THR A 114 -1.95 -14.00 5.65
N LYS A 115 -1.97 -13.86 6.98
CA LYS A 115 -2.56 -14.91 7.83
C LYS A 115 -4.08 -14.85 7.82
N GLN A 116 -4.65 -13.66 7.97
CA GLN A 116 -6.10 -13.44 7.93
C GLN A 116 -6.45 -12.38 6.91
N PHE A 117 -7.32 -12.72 5.95
CA PHE A 117 -7.86 -11.77 5.01
C PHE A 117 -9.29 -11.38 5.40
N ARG A 118 -9.56 -10.08 5.47
CA ARG A 118 -10.91 -9.56 5.68
C ARG A 118 -11.21 -8.50 4.64
N THR A 119 -12.37 -8.59 4.00
CA THR A 119 -12.82 -7.60 3.03
C THR A 119 -14.26 -7.17 3.31
N ARG A 120 -14.52 -5.88 3.17
CA ARG A 120 -15.86 -5.30 3.37
C ARG A 120 -16.14 -4.18 2.36
N ASP A 121 -17.39 -4.01 1.93
CA ASP A 121 -17.80 -2.87 1.11
C ASP A 121 -16.97 -2.71 -0.18
N CYS A 122 -16.63 -3.81 -0.85
CA CYS A 122 -15.85 -3.78 -2.09
C CYS A 122 -16.68 -4.19 -3.30
N GLU A 123 -16.52 -3.47 -4.41
CA GLU A 123 -17.22 -3.75 -5.69
C GLU A 123 -16.22 -3.96 -6.83
N ASN A 124 -16.54 -4.91 -7.72
CA ASN A 124 -15.77 -5.20 -8.94
C ASN A 124 -14.25 -5.38 -8.71
N CYS A 125 -13.87 -6.02 -7.61
CA CYS A 125 -12.46 -6.25 -7.27
C CYS A 125 -12.00 -7.68 -7.58
N THR A 126 -10.72 -7.83 -7.91
CA THR A 126 -10.05 -9.13 -8.05
C THR A 126 -8.98 -9.28 -6.97
N VAL A 127 -8.99 -10.39 -6.25
CA VAL A 127 -8.04 -10.69 -5.17
C VAL A 127 -7.31 -12.00 -5.48
N TYR A 128 -6.02 -11.89 -5.78
CA TYR A 128 -5.08 -13.02 -5.81
C TYR A 128 -4.55 -13.26 -4.40
N LEU A 129 -5.09 -14.26 -3.73
CA LEU A 129 -4.98 -14.42 -2.29
C LEU A 129 -4.19 -15.66 -1.89
N HIS A 130 -3.28 -15.48 -0.94
CA HIS A 130 -2.83 -16.52 -0.03
C HIS A 130 -3.26 -16.10 1.37
N SER A 131 -4.10 -16.90 2.01
CA SER A 131 -4.56 -16.70 3.38
C SER A 131 -4.31 -17.97 4.18
N HIS A 132 -3.77 -17.84 5.39
CA HIS A 132 -3.56 -19.00 6.27
C HIS A 132 -4.87 -19.50 6.87
N THR A 133 -5.82 -18.59 7.13
CA THR A 133 -7.17 -18.90 7.58
C THR A 133 -8.19 -18.71 6.47
N GLU A 134 -9.42 -19.15 6.72
CA GLU A 134 -10.56 -18.84 5.84
C GLU A 134 -10.71 -17.32 5.67
N PRO A 135 -10.80 -16.81 4.42
CA PRO A 135 -11.04 -15.40 4.16
C PRO A 135 -12.45 -14.97 4.60
N VAL A 136 -12.56 -13.77 5.18
CA VAL A 136 -13.86 -13.18 5.58
C VAL A 136 -14.28 -12.13 4.56
N ILE A 137 -15.49 -12.28 4.01
CA ILE A 137 -16.06 -11.38 3.00
C ILE A 137 -17.40 -10.86 3.53
N GLU A 138 -17.56 -9.55 3.60
CA GLU A 138 -18.75 -8.87 4.10
C GLU A 138 -19.21 -7.81 3.09
N THR A 139 -20.52 -7.66 2.89
CA THR A 139 -21.15 -6.54 2.12
C THR A 139 -20.42 -6.18 0.81
N SER A 140 -19.97 -7.18 0.04
CA SER A 140 -19.16 -6.98 -1.16
C SER A 140 -19.81 -7.63 -2.38
N LYS A 141 -19.56 -7.10 -3.57
CA LYS A 141 -20.19 -7.52 -4.83
C LYS A 141 -19.17 -7.66 -5.95
N ASP A 142 -19.38 -8.62 -6.84
CA ASP A 142 -18.51 -8.87 -8.00
C ASP A 142 -17.02 -9.06 -7.62
N LEU A 143 -16.78 -9.69 -6.46
CA LEU A 143 -15.46 -10.11 -6.01
C LEU A 143 -15.02 -11.39 -6.71
N ARG A 144 -13.79 -11.38 -7.23
CA ARG A 144 -13.16 -12.54 -7.89
C ARG A 144 -11.95 -12.95 -7.07
N LEU A 145 -11.92 -14.18 -6.57
CA LEU A 145 -10.78 -14.71 -5.84
C LEU A 145 -10.04 -15.76 -6.67
N ALA A 146 -8.71 -15.70 -6.63
CA ALA A 146 -7.83 -16.66 -7.27
C ALA A 146 -6.59 -16.91 -6.37
N PRO A 147 -5.84 -18.01 -6.58
CA PRO A 147 -4.59 -18.22 -5.86
C PRO A 147 -3.60 -17.08 -6.07
N PHE A 148 -2.86 -16.73 -5.02
CA PHE A 148 -1.74 -15.79 -5.11
C PHE A 148 -0.76 -16.20 -6.22
N CYS A 149 -0.39 -15.24 -7.08
CA CYS A 149 0.41 -15.50 -8.28
C CYS A 149 1.43 -14.38 -8.59
N ALA A 150 1.90 -13.67 -7.57
CA ALA A 150 2.91 -12.63 -7.75
C ALA A 150 4.31 -13.09 -7.28
N GLU A 151 5.33 -12.56 -7.94
CA GLU A 151 6.73 -12.71 -7.57
C GLU A 151 7.39 -11.32 -7.64
N TYR A 152 8.32 -11.05 -6.72
CA TYR A 152 9.15 -9.86 -6.75
C TYR A 152 10.52 -10.18 -6.13
N PRO A 153 11.60 -9.47 -6.52
CA PRO A 153 12.92 -9.69 -5.93
C PRO A 153 12.92 -9.35 -4.45
N GLY A 154 13.38 -10.26 -3.59
CA GLY A 154 13.45 -10.05 -2.14
C GLY A 154 13.67 -11.34 -1.36
#